data_AF-A0A9N8H8Y0-F1
#
_entry.id   AF-A0A9N8H8Y0-F1
#
_cell.length_a   1.000
_cell.length_b   1.000
_cell.length_c   1.000
_cell.angle_alpha   90.00
_cell.angle_beta   90.00
_cell.angle_gamma   90.00
#
_symmetry.space_group_name_H-M   'P 1'
#
loop_
_entity.id
_entity.type
_entity.pdbx_description
1 polymer ?
#
loop_
_entity_poly.entity_id
_entity_poly.type
_entity_poly.pdbx_seq_one_letter_code
_entity_poly.pdbx_strand_id
1 'polypeptide(L)'
;MMISTRTFGLVVAIIFASLPNAVVALPTGASACPAGEAAVGGSHLGKSEQTNGPLSENAAQLKVLLNGNVLSPDTPVDVPIGVDHTLELMGEAPFRGFLFRLGGGGNAGNNTLAIDTTEALRVADGDAGSIKVAKTVCVANENVGGLTHIDNVDKTSVKGLLKITEEAGSLPLDVTVVVRNQGTVSDYAYSQFTLNAVEGGAMETTNGSGIGKRTPMMGLVAASVAMCSMSFLL
;
A
#
# COMPACT_ATOMS: atom_id res chain seq x y z
N MET A 1 37.87 -22.66 -65.09
CA MET A 1 38.13 -23.15 -63.72
C MET A 1 37.68 -22.05 -62.76
N MET A 2 36.44 -22.15 -62.25
CA MET A 2 35.83 -21.13 -61.38
C MET A 2 35.96 -21.58 -59.93
N ILE A 3 36.66 -20.80 -59.12
CA ILE A 3 36.81 -21.01 -57.68
C ILE A 3 35.68 -20.25 -56.98
N SER A 4 34.70 -20.99 -56.48
CA SER A 4 33.58 -20.47 -55.68
C SER A 4 34.00 -20.43 -54.22
N THR A 5 34.26 -19.24 -53.69
CA THR A 5 34.50 -18.98 -52.27
C THR A 5 33.16 -18.82 -51.56
N ARG A 6 32.79 -19.80 -50.73
CA ARG A 6 31.64 -19.71 -49.83
C ARG A 6 32.07 -19.05 -48.52
N THR A 7 31.57 -17.84 -48.29
CA THR A 7 31.72 -17.11 -47.03
C THR A 7 30.82 -17.74 -45.97
N PHE A 8 31.40 -18.41 -44.98
CA PHE A 8 30.67 -18.86 -43.80
C PHE A 8 30.49 -17.66 -42.86
N GLY A 9 29.27 -17.12 -42.82
CA GLY A 9 28.88 -16.11 -41.84
C GLY A 9 28.76 -16.75 -40.45
N LEU A 10 29.68 -16.42 -39.56
CA LEU A 10 29.62 -16.77 -38.14
C LEU A 10 28.55 -15.87 -37.47
N VAL A 11 27.38 -16.43 -37.19
CA VAL A 11 26.35 -15.76 -36.38
C VAL A 11 26.73 -15.91 -34.91
N VAL A 12 27.29 -14.86 -34.31
CA VAL A 12 27.55 -14.79 -32.87
C VAL A 12 26.23 -14.45 -32.18
N ALA A 13 25.57 -15.45 -31.60
CA ALA A 13 24.40 -15.24 -30.74
C ALA A 13 24.87 -14.73 -29.37
N ILE A 14 24.72 -13.42 -29.13
CA ILE A 14 24.95 -12.83 -27.81
C ILE A 14 23.75 -13.18 -26.94
N ILE A 15 23.91 -14.18 -26.07
CA ILE A 15 22.94 -14.50 -25.02
C ILE A 15 23.12 -13.43 -23.93
N PHE A 16 22.29 -12.39 -23.94
CA PHE A 16 22.15 -11.50 -22.79
C PHE A 16 21.51 -12.29 -21.65
N ALA A 17 22.32 -12.68 -20.67
CA ALA A 17 21.80 -13.20 -19.40
C ALA A 17 21.04 -12.06 -18.72
N SER A 18 19.70 -12.13 -18.73
CA SER A 18 18.84 -11.24 -17.96
C SER A 18 19.08 -11.52 -16.48
N LEU A 19 19.91 -10.70 -15.84
CA LEU A 19 20.04 -10.72 -14.39
C LEU A 19 18.67 -10.33 -13.79
N PRO A 20 18.15 -11.08 -12.80
CA PRO A 20 16.92 -10.70 -12.14
C PRO A 20 17.14 -9.36 -11.42
N ASN A 21 16.34 -8.34 -11.77
CA ASN A 21 16.36 -7.02 -11.15
C ASN A 21 15.70 -7.08 -9.76
N ALA A 22 16.34 -7.74 -8.78
CA ALA A 22 15.81 -7.77 -7.42
C ALA A 22 16.06 -6.42 -6.71
N VAL A 23 15.03 -5.85 -6.09
CA VAL A 23 15.10 -4.57 -5.35
C VAL A 23 15.66 -4.75 -3.94
N VAL A 24 16.92 -4.40 -3.66
CA VAL A 24 17.57 -4.56 -2.33
C VAL A 24 17.03 -3.61 -1.27
N ALA A 25 16.61 -4.14 -0.12
CA ALA A 25 16.35 -3.36 1.09
C ALA A 25 17.68 -2.95 1.74
N LEU A 26 17.83 -1.67 2.05
CA LEU A 26 18.92 -1.07 2.79
C LEU A 26 18.36 -0.36 4.02
N PRO A 27 19.17 -0.05 5.05
CA PRO A 27 18.75 0.76 6.20
C PRO A 27 18.24 2.17 5.84
N THR A 28 18.54 2.62 4.61
CA THR A 28 18.08 3.88 4.01
C THR A 28 16.84 3.72 3.11
N GLY A 29 16.41 2.48 2.85
CA GLY A 29 15.26 2.04 2.04
C GLY A 29 15.68 1.21 0.81
N ALA A 30 14.97 1.29 -0.33
CA ALA A 30 15.21 0.43 -1.51
C ALA A 30 16.41 0.86 -2.40
N SER A 31 17.09 -0.10 -3.04
CA SER A 31 18.20 0.13 -3.98
C SER A 31 17.77 0.43 -5.43
N ALA A 32 16.52 0.14 -5.76
CA ALA A 32 15.83 0.41 -7.04
C ALA A 32 14.31 0.43 -6.78
N CYS A 33 13.49 1.02 -7.64
CA CYS A 33 12.04 1.03 -7.43
C CYS A 33 11.19 0.71 -8.68
N PRO A 34 11.34 -0.49 -9.28
CA PRO A 34 10.26 -1.03 -10.08
C PRO A 34 8.98 -1.08 -9.21
N ALA A 35 7.92 -0.43 -9.71
CA ALA A 35 6.60 -0.50 -9.12
C ALA A 35 6.11 -1.96 -9.16
N GLY A 36 5.33 -2.38 -8.16
CA GLY A 36 4.74 -3.74 -8.15
C GLY A 36 5.64 -4.83 -7.62
N GLU A 37 6.83 -4.49 -7.11
CA GLU A 37 7.75 -5.46 -6.53
C GLU A 37 8.06 -5.14 -5.08
N ALA A 38 8.13 -6.16 -4.24
CA ALA A 38 8.58 -5.99 -2.87
C ALA A 38 10.02 -5.44 -2.82
N ALA A 39 10.25 -4.46 -1.97
CA ALA A 39 11.56 -3.83 -1.82
C ALA A 39 12.48 -4.64 -0.90
N VAL A 40 12.68 -5.93 -1.18
CA VAL A 40 13.31 -6.94 -0.30
C VAL A 40 14.39 -7.74 -1.02
N GLY A 41 15.44 -7.06 -1.46
CA GLY A 41 16.36 -7.68 -2.40
C GLY A 41 17.42 -8.43 -1.66
N GLY A 42 17.63 -9.65 -2.15
CA GLY A 42 18.50 -10.61 -1.53
C GLY A 42 17.99 -11.05 -0.15
N SER A 43 18.68 -12.05 0.38
CA SER A 43 18.53 -12.41 1.76
C SER A 43 18.97 -11.22 2.62
N HIS A 44 18.05 -10.63 3.38
CA HIS A 44 18.36 -9.53 4.28
C HIS A 44 19.47 -9.89 5.29
N LEU A 45 19.81 -11.19 5.43
CA LEU A 45 20.86 -11.76 6.30
C LEU A 45 21.50 -13.09 5.80
N GLY A 46 21.39 -13.48 4.53
CA GLY A 46 22.17 -14.61 3.95
C GLY A 46 21.46 -15.86 3.39
N LYS A 47 20.13 -16.09 3.56
CA LYS A 47 19.38 -17.14 2.82
C LYS A 47 17.92 -16.80 2.43
N SER A 48 17.38 -17.63 1.53
CA SER A 48 16.30 -17.43 0.55
C SER A 48 14.93 -18.02 0.93
N GLU A 49 14.46 -17.83 2.16
CA GLU A 49 13.07 -18.17 2.49
C GLU A 49 12.24 -16.89 2.49
N GLN A 50 11.76 -16.57 1.28
CA GLN A 50 10.71 -15.59 1.05
C GLN A 50 9.37 -16.26 1.32
N THR A 51 8.61 -15.78 2.29
CA THR A 51 7.17 -16.07 2.30
C THR A 51 6.47 -14.90 1.62
N ASN A 52 6.30 -14.98 0.30
CA ASN A 52 5.52 -14.01 -0.46
C ASN A 52 4.04 -14.27 -0.21
N GLY A 53 3.48 -13.61 0.81
CA GLY A 53 2.04 -13.57 1.04
C GLY A 53 1.53 -12.13 1.04
N PRO A 54 0.27 -11.89 0.62
CA PRO A 54 -0.36 -10.60 0.83
C PRO A 54 -0.39 -10.26 2.33
N LEU A 55 -0.41 -8.96 2.66
CA LEU A 55 -0.41 -8.49 4.05
C LEU A 55 -1.53 -9.14 4.88
N SER A 56 -2.69 -9.39 4.25
CA SER A 56 -3.88 -10.00 4.84
C SER A 56 -3.73 -11.48 5.20
N GLU A 57 -2.84 -12.22 4.53
CA GLU A 57 -2.64 -13.67 4.76
C GLU A 57 -1.46 -13.95 5.70
N ASN A 58 -0.78 -12.90 6.17
CA ASN A 58 0.36 -13.08 7.04
C ASN A 58 -0.04 -13.34 8.49
N ALA A 59 0.84 -13.99 9.26
CA ALA A 59 0.59 -14.32 10.67
C ALA A 59 0.41 -13.10 11.59
N ALA A 60 0.82 -11.90 11.15
CA ALA A 60 0.63 -10.66 11.88
C ALA A 60 -0.68 -9.93 11.55
N GLN A 61 -1.50 -10.46 10.63
CA GLN A 61 -2.77 -9.88 10.16
C GLN A 61 -2.62 -8.38 9.83
N LEU A 62 -1.62 -8.07 9.00
CA LEU A 62 -1.27 -6.70 8.68
C LEU A 62 -2.36 -6.02 7.84
N LYS A 63 -2.67 -4.77 8.18
CA LYS A 63 -3.66 -3.94 7.51
C LYS A 63 -3.06 -2.58 7.21
N VAL A 64 -3.32 -2.05 6.03
CA VAL A 64 -2.99 -0.67 5.67
C VAL A 64 -4.28 0.13 5.68
N LEU A 65 -4.29 1.26 6.37
CA LEU A 65 -5.46 2.11 6.51
C LEU A 65 -5.17 3.50 5.93
N LEU A 66 -6.16 4.06 5.24
CA LEU A 66 -6.17 5.45 4.80
C LEU A 66 -7.36 6.17 5.45
N ASN A 67 -7.08 7.18 6.26
CA ASN A 67 -8.08 7.88 7.08
C ASN A 67 -8.94 6.93 7.93
N GLY A 68 -8.32 5.86 8.45
CA GLY A 68 -9.00 4.83 9.25
C GLY A 68 -9.76 3.77 8.45
N ASN A 69 -9.80 3.86 7.11
CA ASN A 69 -10.42 2.85 6.25
C ASN A 69 -9.38 1.84 5.78
N VAL A 70 -9.64 0.56 5.95
CA VAL A 70 -8.74 -0.50 5.46
C VAL A 70 -8.71 -0.50 3.94
N LEU A 71 -7.51 -0.43 3.37
CA LEU A 71 -7.29 -0.50 1.93
C LEU A 71 -7.43 -1.94 1.43
N SER A 72 -7.99 -2.09 0.23
CA SER A 72 -8.06 -3.35 -0.51
C SER A 72 -7.08 -3.29 -1.70
N PRO A 73 -6.24 -4.31 -1.93
CA PRO A 73 -5.39 -4.37 -3.12
C PRO A 73 -6.18 -4.37 -4.44
N ASP A 74 -7.41 -4.89 -4.42
CA ASP A 74 -8.26 -5.09 -5.61
C ASP A 74 -9.10 -3.86 -5.97
N THR A 75 -9.18 -2.86 -5.08
CA THR A 75 -10.07 -1.71 -5.24
C THR A 75 -9.24 -0.42 -5.19
N PRO A 76 -9.12 0.32 -6.30
CA PRO A 76 -8.52 1.65 -6.29
C PRO A 76 -9.23 2.58 -5.31
N VAL A 77 -8.47 3.44 -4.64
CA VAL A 77 -9.00 4.41 -3.67
C VAL A 77 -8.76 5.83 -4.16
N ASP A 78 -9.83 6.61 -4.20
CA ASP A 78 -9.74 8.03 -4.56
C ASP A 78 -9.24 8.85 -3.36
N VAL A 79 -8.23 9.67 -3.61
CA VAL A 79 -7.53 10.50 -2.63
C VAL A 79 -7.65 11.95 -3.09
N PRO A 80 -8.41 12.79 -2.35
CA PRO A 80 -8.46 14.22 -2.58
C PRO A 80 -7.08 14.88 -2.60
N ILE A 81 -6.77 15.61 -3.67
CA ILE A 81 -5.52 16.38 -3.73
C ILE A 81 -5.52 17.57 -2.75
N GLY A 82 -4.33 17.99 -2.33
CA GLY A 82 -4.11 19.23 -1.58
C GLY A 82 -4.31 19.13 -0.06
N VAL A 83 -4.79 17.99 0.47
CA VAL A 83 -5.03 17.78 1.90
C VAL A 83 -4.20 16.64 2.47
N ASP A 84 -4.01 16.64 3.79
CA ASP A 84 -3.31 15.57 4.49
C ASP A 84 -4.26 14.41 4.80
N HIS A 85 -3.83 13.21 4.44
CA HIS A 85 -4.48 11.94 4.76
C HIS A 85 -3.61 11.17 5.75
N THR A 86 -4.23 10.54 6.75
CA THR A 86 -3.49 9.64 7.66
C THR A 86 -3.32 8.29 6.98
N LEU A 87 -2.08 7.87 6.79
CA LEU A 87 -1.72 6.54 6.30
C LEU A 87 -1.17 5.72 7.47
N GLU A 88 -1.75 4.56 7.75
CA GLU A 88 -1.39 3.73 8.89
C GLU A 88 -1.11 2.29 8.45
N LEU A 89 -0.08 1.68 9.03
CA LEU A 89 0.13 0.23 8.99
C LEU A 89 -0.14 -0.31 10.39
N MET A 90 -1.07 -1.25 10.51
CA MET A 90 -1.40 -1.94 11.76
C MET A 90 -1.13 -3.44 11.64
N GLY A 91 -0.76 -4.08 12.75
CA GLY A 91 -0.69 -5.53 12.89
C GLY A 91 -1.27 -6.01 14.21
N GLU A 92 -1.88 -7.20 14.21
CA GLU A 92 -2.29 -7.88 15.44
C GLU A 92 -1.10 -8.53 16.16
N ALA A 93 -0.06 -8.89 15.41
CA ALA A 93 1.25 -9.26 15.95
C ALA A 93 2.30 -8.18 15.60
N PRO A 94 3.40 -8.09 16.38
CA PRO A 94 4.42 -7.10 16.11
C PRO A 94 5.16 -7.34 14.79
N PHE A 95 5.60 -6.25 14.17
CA PHE A 95 6.53 -6.22 13.04
C PHE A 95 7.74 -5.35 13.36
N ARG A 96 8.86 -5.60 12.67
CA ARG A 96 10.17 -4.99 13.00
C ARG A 96 10.60 -3.90 12.04
N GLY A 97 10.11 -3.95 10.82
CA GLY A 97 10.44 -2.99 9.77
C GLY A 97 9.33 -2.90 8.75
N PHE A 98 9.30 -1.79 8.04
CA PHE A 98 8.39 -1.58 6.92
C PHE A 98 9.00 -0.58 5.94
N LEU A 99 8.44 -0.56 4.73
CA LEU A 99 8.65 0.45 3.71
C LEU A 99 7.32 0.71 3.00
N PHE A 100 6.83 1.94 3.07
CA PHE A 100 5.86 2.49 2.14
C PHE A 100 6.61 3.14 0.98
N ARG A 101 6.17 2.90 -0.25
CA ARG A 101 6.61 3.65 -1.44
C ARG A 101 5.40 4.06 -2.26
N LEU A 102 5.31 5.33 -2.61
CA LEU A 102 4.31 5.83 -3.53
C LEU A 102 5.00 6.13 -4.86
N GLY A 103 4.58 5.46 -5.92
CA GLY A 103 5.06 5.75 -7.27
C GLY A 103 4.28 6.91 -7.90
N GLY A 104 4.90 7.60 -8.86
CA GLY A 104 4.30 8.70 -9.62
C GLY A 104 3.16 8.32 -10.57
N GLY A 105 2.83 7.03 -10.66
CA GLY A 105 1.83 6.50 -11.58
C GLY A 105 2.14 6.78 -13.05
N GLY A 106 1.15 6.55 -13.89
CA GLY A 106 1.19 6.79 -15.32
C GLY A 106 -0.18 6.48 -15.88
N ASN A 107 -0.85 7.47 -16.49
CA ASN A 107 -2.22 7.28 -16.94
C ASN A 107 -2.29 6.21 -18.04
N ALA A 108 -3.10 5.18 -17.79
CA ALA A 108 -3.66 4.34 -18.84
C ALA A 108 -4.58 5.21 -19.74
N GLY A 109 -4.01 5.85 -20.77
CA GLY A 109 -4.79 6.48 -21.85
C GLY A 109 -4.56 7.98 -22.09
N ASN A 110 -3.73 8.64 -21.28
CA ASN A 110 -3.42 10.06 -21.42
C ASN A 110 -1.90 10.20 -21.22
N ASN A 111 -1.21 10.80 -22.18
CA ASN A 111 0.24 10.95 -22.26
C ASN A 111 0.84 11.90 -21.18
N THR A 112 0.29 11.90 -19.96
CA THR A 112 0.79 12.66 -18.83
C THR A 112 2.00 11.95 -18.22
N LEU A 113 3.07 12.71 -18.04
CA LEU A 113 4.27 12.30 -17.32
C LEU A 113 3.87 11.85 -15.90
N ALA A 114 4.55 10.82 -15.38
CA ALA A 114 4.44 10.42 -13.97
C ALA A 114 4.65 11.65 -13.05
N ILE A 115 3.83 11.78 -12.00
CA ILE A 115 3.96 12.89 -11.05
C ILE A 115 5.14 12.66 -10.10
N ASP A 116 5.71 13.73 -9.56
CA ASP A 116 6.71 13.63 -8.50
C ASP A 116 6.03 13.39 -7.15
N THR A 117 6.38 12.29 -6.49
CA THR A 117 5.81 11.88 -5.20
C THR A 117 6.81 11.97 -4.06
N THR A 118 8.02 12.49 -4.29
CA THR A 118 9.11 12.54 -3.30
C THR A 118 8.71 13.18 -1.98
N GLU A 119 7.87 14.21 -2.03
CA GLU A 119 7.36 14.95 -0.85
C GLU A 119 5.94 14.52 -0.42
N ALA A 120 5.36 13.50 -1.08
CA ALA A 120 3.97 13.11 -0.85
C ALA A 120 3.77 12.35 0.48
N LEU A 121 4.82 11.73 1.01
CA LEU A 121 4.77 10.96 2.26
C LEU A 121 5.61 11.63 3.35
N ARG A 122 4.99 11.89 4.50
CA ARG A 122 5.62 12.58 5.64
C ARG A 122 5.39 11.83 6.94
N VAL A 123 6.24 12.10 7.92
CA VAL A 123 6.14 11.52 9.27
C VAL A 123 5.04 12.24 10.05
N ALA A 124 4.13 11.49 10.69
CA ALA A 124 3.17 12.08 11.62
C ALA A 124 3.86 12.47 12.94
N ASP A 125 3.39 13.54 13.59
CA ASP A 125 4.02 14.10 14.80
C ASP A 125 4.19 13.08 15.94
N GLY A 126 3.30 12.09 16.04
CA GLY A 126 3.34 11.04 17.06
C GLY A 126 4.35 9.91 16.80
N ASP A 127 4.89 9.80 15.59
CA ASP A 127 5.66 8.65 15.13
C ASP A 127 7.14 8.98 14.79
N ALA A 128 7.56 10.23 14.99
CA ALA A 128 8.92 10.69 14.66
C ALA A 128 10.08 9.94 15.34
N GLY A 129 9.81 9.24 16.45
CA GLY A 129 10.79 8.37 17.11
C GLY A 129 10.95 6.99 16.47
N SER A 130 10.00 6.58 15.62
CA SER A 130 9.89 5.20 15.09
C SER A 130 10.01 5.15 13.57
N ILE A 131 9.65 6.23 12.87
CA ILE A 131 9.58 6.30 11.41
C ILE A 131 10.35 7.51 10.85
N LYS A 132 10.85 7.38 9.64
CA LYS A 132 11.55 8.44 8.89
C LYS A 132 11.14 8.42 7.41
N VAL A 133 11.26 9.57 6.76
CA VAL A 133 11.21 9.65 5.29
C VAL A 133 12.34 8.80 4.71
N ALA A 134 11.99 7.91 3.78
CA ALA A 134 12.96 7.07 3.09
C ALA A 134 13.84 7.98 2.21
N LYS A 135 15.16 7.75 2.21
CA LYS A 135 16.11 8.55 1.41
C LYS A 135 16.83 7.60 0.45
N THR A 136 16.06 7.03 -0.45
CA THR A 136 16.47 5.91 -1.31
C THR A 136 17.00 6.40 -2.65
N VAL A 137 17.59 5.49 -3.41
CA VAL A 137 17.89 5.69 -4.83
C VAL A 137 16.63 6.09 -5.60
N CYS A 138 15.47 5.60 -5.16
CA CYS A 138 14.18 5.87 -5.79
C CYS A 138 13.69 7.30 -5.60
N VAL A 139 13.95 7.90 -4.45
CA VAL A 139 13.66 9.32 -4.22
C VAL A 139 14.53 10.17 -5.14
N ALA A 140 15.82 9.82 -5.26
CA ALA A 140 16.78 10.61 -6.02
C ALA A 140 16.64 10.47 -7.55
N ASN A 141 16.25 9.29 -8.04
CA ASN A 141 16.32 8.96 -9.48
C ASN A 141 14.98 8.61 -10.11
N GLU A 142 13.95 8.29 -9.32
CA GLU A 142 12.67 7.75 -9.83
C GLU A 142 11.46 8.58 -9.36
N ASN A 143 11.69 9.70 -8.65
CA ASN A 143 10.66 10.58 -8.09
C ASN A 143 9.62 9.85 -7.21
N VAL A 144 10.06 8.83 -6.49
CA VAL A 144 9.24 7.98 -5.62
C VAL A 144 9.37 8.41 -4.17
N GLY A 145 8.27 8.82 -3.53
CA GLY A 145 8.23 9.10 -2.09
C GLY A 145 8.16 7.83 -1.26
N GLY A 146 8.64 7.88 -0.01
CA GLY A 146 8.57 6.72 0.88
C GLY A 146 8.72 7.00 2.37
N LEU A 147 8.23 6.08 3.20
CA LEU A 147 8.41 6.05 4.65
C LEU A 147 8.97 4.71 5.08
N THR A 148 9.92 4.73 6.01
CA THR A 148 10.55 3.52 6.57
C THR A 148 10.76 3.65 8.07
N HIS A 149 10.99 2.52 8.73
CA HIS A 149 11.39 2.45 10.13
C HIS A 149 12.78 3.08 10.39
N ILE A 150 12.97 3.59 11.62
CA ILE A 150 14.28 4.07 12.10
C ILE A 150 15.12 2.91 12.66
N ASP A 151 14.46 2.00 13.38
CA ASP A 151 15.09 0.89 14.10
C ASP A 151 14.29 -0.42 13.97
N ASN A 152 14.87 -1.50 14.50
CA ASN A 152 14.30 -2.85 14.47
C ASN A 152 13.51 -3.20 15.75
N VAL A 153 13.05 -2.19 16.51
CA VAL A 153 12.18 -2.37 17.67
C VAL A 153 10.81 -2.84 17.19
N ASP A 154 10.20 -3.75 17.93
CA ASP A 154 8.88 -4.29 17.62
C ASP A 154 7.81 -3.20 17.67
N LYS A 155 6.95 -3.17 16.64
CA LYS A 155 5.89 -2.18 16.43
C LYS A 155 4.58 -2.91 16.11
N THR A 156 3.46 -2.38 16.58
CA THR A 156 2.12 -2.88 16.23
C THR A 156 1.32 -1.90 15.38
N SER A 157 1.72 -0.63 15.38
CA SER A 157 1.19 0.41 14.49
C SER A 157 2.28 1.43 14.17
N VAL A 158 2.20 2.02 12.97
CA VAL A 158 2.97 3.20 12.56
C VAL A 158 2.07 4.12 11.73
N LYS A 159 2.18 5.44 11.92
CA LYS A 159 1.38 6.43 11.18
C LYS A 159 2.24 7.43 10.42
N GLY A 160 1.93 7.60 9.14
CA GLY A 160 2.44 8.66 8.28
C GLY A 160 1.32 9.57 7.79
N LEU A 161 1.72 10.62 7.08
CA LEU A 161 0.82 11.51 6.35
C LEU A 161 1.05 11.31 4.85
N LEU A 162 -0.03 11.25 4.09
CA LEU A 162 -0.06 11.24 2.64
C LEU A 162 -0.67 12.56 2.16
N LYS A 163 0.03 13.28 1.28
CA LYS A 163 -0.48 14.48 0.59
C LYS A 163 -0.05 14.46 -0.86
N ILE A 164 -1.02 14.39 -1.76
CA ILE A 164 -0.78 14.46 -3.20
C ILE A 164 -1.24 15.84 -3.67
N THR A 165 -0.43 16.53 -4.46
CA THR A 165 -0.70 17.94 -4.85
C THR A 165 -1.24 18.10 -6.27
N GLU A 166 -1.20 17.04 -7.07
CA GLU A 166 -1.54 17.05 -8.49
C GLU A 166 -2.42 15.84 -8.81
N GLU A 167 -3.35 16.00 -9.76
CA GLU A 167 -4.19 14.90 -10.21
C GLU A 167 -3.36 13.82 -10.90
N ALA A 168 -3.65 12.55 -10.58
CA ALA A 168 -2.99 11.41 -11.18
C ALA A 168 -3.83 10.15 -11.00
N GLY A 169 -3.94 9.34 -12.05
CA GLY A 169 -4.57 8.03 -11.97
C GLY A 169 -3.55 6.93 -11.65
N SER A 170 -4.00 5.87 -10.99
CA SER A 170 -3.24 4.62 -10.82
C SER A 170 -1.86 4.80 -10.17
N LEU A 171 -1.78 5.58 -9.10
CA LEU A 171 -0.59 5.72 -8.27
C LEU A 171 -0.37 4.42 -7.46
N PRO A 172 0.71 3.67 -7.69
CA PRO A 172 0.98 2.45 -6.93
C PRO A 172 1.52 2.81 -5.54
N LEU A 173 0.85 2.34 -4.49
CA LEU A 173 1.33 2.35 -3.12
C LEU A 173 1.84 0.94 -2.77
N ASP A 174 3.14 0.76 -2.81
CA ASP A 174 3.81 -0.48 -2.40
C ASP A 174 4.07 -0.47 -0.91
N VAL A 175 3.70 -1.56 -0.23
CA VAL A 175 3.91 -1.73 1.21
C VAL A 175 4.62 -3.04 1.46
N THR A 176 5.84 -2.94 1.96
CA THR A 176 6.67 -4.08 2.35
C THR A 176 6.82 -4.06 3.87
N VAL A 177 6.64 -5.19 4.54
CA VAL A 177 6.74 -5.29 6.01
C VAL A 177 7.59 -6.47 6.42
N VAL A 178 8.55 -6.27 7.32
CA VAL A 178 9.37 -7.32 7.92
C VAL A 178 8.71 -7.75 9.23
N VAL A 179 8.17 -8.96 9.25
CA VAL A 179 7.39 -9.51 10.37
C VAL A 179 8.33 -10.11 11.41
N ARG A 180 9.25 -10.97 10.96
CA ARG A 180 10.23 -11.63 11.81
C ARG A 180 11.59 -11.52 11.19
N ASN A 181 12.59 -11.35 12.03
CA ASN A 181 13.99 -11.42 11.66
C ASN A 181 14.66 -12.37 12.66
N GLN A 182 14.96 -13.58 12.19
CA GLN A 182 15.56 -14.67 12.96
C GLN A 182 16.97 -14.98 12.43
N GLY A 183 17.93 -14.15 12.81
CA GLY A 183 19.35 -14.41 12.55
C GLY A 183 19.76 -14.22 11.09
N THR A 184 19.51 -15.20 10.22
CA THR A 184 19.84 -15.15 8.78
C THR A 184 18.65 -15.13 7.84
N VAL A 185 17.43 -15.23 8.39
CA VAL A 185 16.17 -15.28 7.64
C VAL A 185 15.25 -14.15 8.10
N SER A 186 14.58 -13.51 7.13
CA SER A 186 13.56 -12.52 7.40
C SER A 186 12.26 -12.91 6.70
N ASP A 187 11.20 -13.04 7.50
CA ASP A 187 9.84 -13.16 6.99
C ASP A 187 9.35 -11.75 6.66
N TYR A 188 8.94 -11.54 5.42
CA TYR A 188 8.29 -10.30 5.03
C TYR A 188 6.92 -10.57 4.42
N ALA A 189 6.10 -9.54 4.39
CA ALA A 189 4.83 -9.52 3.68
C ALA A 189 4.82 -8.31 2.75
N TYR A 190 4.10 -8.43 1.64
CA TYR A 190 4.03 -7.40 0.62
C TYR A 190 2.60 -7.24 0.11
N SER A 191 2.19 -6.00 -0.13
CA SER A 191 0.99 -5.72 -0.92
C SER A 191 1.18 -4.42 -1.67
N GLN A 192 0.50 -4.33 -2.81
CA GLN A 192 0.35 -3.11 -3.56
C GLN A 192 -1.11 -2.64 -3.46
N PHE A 193 -1.29 -1.34 -3.34
CA PHE A 193 -2.59 -0.68 -3.43
C PHE A 193 -2.55 0.32 -4.58
N THR A 194 -3.73 0.63 -5.14
CA THR A 194 -3.85 1.62 -6.20
C THR A 194 -4.58 2.85 -5.65
N LEU A 195 -3.98 4.03 -5.80
CA LEU A 195 -4.60 5.30 -5.42
C LEU A 195 -4.88 6.13 -6.69
N ASN A 196 -5.99 6.85 -6.70
CA ASN A 196 -6.25 7.90 -7.68
C ASN A 196 -6.26 9.25 -6.98
N ALA A 197 -5.38 10.14 -7.38
CA ALA A 197 -5.40 11.52 -6.95
C ALA A 197 -6.42 12.28 -7.79
N VAL A 198 -7.50 12.73 -7.15
CA VAL A 198 -8.64 13.38 -7.82
C VAL A 198 -8.87 14.79 -7.27
N GLU A 199 -9.36 15.71 -8.09
CA GLU A 199 -9.99 16.93 -7.58
C GLU A 199 -11.14 16.54 -6.64
N GLY A 200 -10.96 16.79 -5.35
CA GLY A 200 -11.95 16.50 -4.32
C GLY A 200 -11.90 17.57 -3.24
N GLY A 201 -13.00 18.32 -3.10
CA GLY A 201 -13.23 19.13 -1.91
C GLY A 201 -13.19 18.26 -0.66
N ALA A 202 -12.65 18.81 0.44
CA ALA A 202 -12.44 18.14 1.72
C ALA A 202 -13.48 17.03 1.96
N MET A 203 -13.02 15.79 2.07
CA MET A 203 -13.83 14.59 2.36
C MET A 203 -14.91 14.97 3.37
N GLU A 204 -16.15 15.13 2.92
CA GLU A 204 -17.24 15.58 3.78
C GLU A 204 -17.51 14.43 4.74
N THR A 205 -16.91 14.53 5.93
CA THR A 205 -17.17 13.61 7.02
C THR A 205 -18.66 13.66 7.27
N THR A 206 -19.36 12.59 6.85
CA THR A 206 -20.78 12.42 7.14
C THR A 206 -20.90 12.10 8.63
N ASN A 207 -20.70 13.11 9.46
CA ASN A 207 -21.01 13.08 10.88
C ASN A 207 -22.53 12.95 10.95
N GLY A 208 -23.00 11.72 11.08
CA GLY A 208 -24.38 11.38 11.38
C GLY A 208 -24.78 11.92 12.75
N SER A 209 -25.04 13.23 12.84
CA SER A 209 -25.85 13.83 13.89
C SER A 209 -27.26 14.05 13.33
N GLY A 210 -27.89 12.93 12.96
CA GLY A 210 -29.32 12.88 12.68
C GLY A 210 -30.10 12.77 13.98
N ILE A 211 -30.08 13.81 14.83
CA ILE A 211 -31.12 13.95 15.85
C ILE A 211 -32.33 14.57 15.15
N GLY A 212 -33.26 13.67 14.84
CA GLY A 212 -34.41 13.91 13.98
C GLY A 212 -35.36 14.99 14.47
N LYS A 213 -35.72 15.87 13.54
CA LYS A 213 -36.95 16.64 13.62
C LYS A 213 -38.10 15.71 13.22
N ARG A 214 -38.75 15.10 14.22
CA ARG A 214 -39.96 14.29 14.02
C ARG A 214 -41.10 15.18 13.52
N THR A 215 -41.52 14.96 12.28
CA THR A 215 -42.80 15.45 11.77
C THR A 215 -43.92 14.60 12.39
N PRO A 216 -44.97 15.18 12.99
CA PRO A 216 -46.07 14.40 13.53
C PRO A 216 -46.90 13.81 12.39
N MET A 217 -46.84 12.49 12.20
CA MET A 217 -47.85 11.77 11.42
C MET A 217 -49.07 11.52 12.31
N MET A 218 -50.20 12.11 11.94
CA MET A 218 -51.52 11.64 12.36
C MET A 218 -51.75 10.25 11.76
N GLY A 219 -51.55 9.22 12.58
CA GLY A 219 -51.82 7.82 12.25
C GLY A 219 -53.05 7.32 12.98
N LEU A 220 -54.10 7.10 12.19
CA LEU A 220 -55.41 6.52 12.52
C LEU A 220 -55.28 5.22 13.33
N VAL A 221 -55.97 5.13 14.48
CA VAL A 221 -56.05 3.93 15.31
C VAL A 221 -57.12 2.99 14.74
N ALA A 222 -56.71 1.84 14.21
CA ALA A 222 -57.61 0.71 13.96
C ALA A 222 -57.34 -0.37 15.00
N ALA A 223 -58.32 -0.61 15.87
CA ALA A 223 -58.33 -1.69 16.83
C ALA A 223 -58.55 -3.03 16.12
N SER A 224 -57.74 -4.03 16.44
CA SER A 224 -58.08 -5.43 16.16
C SER A 224 -57.82 -6.25 17.41
N VAL A 225 -58.92 -6.76 17.98
CA VAL A 225 -58.94 -7.62 19.16
C VAL A 225 -58.81 -9.06 18.66
N ALA A 226 -57.74 -9.74 19.08
CA ALA A 226 -57.64 -11.19 19.02
C ALA A 226 -57.03 -11.66 20.34
N MET A 227 -57.84 -12.22 21.23
CA MET A 227 -57.34 -13.02 22.35
C MET A 227 -57.93 -14.42 22.29
N CYS A 228 -56.97 -15.34 22.28
CA CYS A 228 -57.09 -16.76 22.05
C CYS A 228 -57.51 -17.48 23.33
N SER A 229 -58.35 -18.50 23.14
CA SER A 229 -58.80 -19.48 24.12
C SER A 229 -57.63 -20.25 24.74
N MET A 230 -57.62 -20.42 26.06
CA MET A 230 -56.83 -21.43 26.76
C MET A 230 -57.78 -22.28 27.61
N SER A 231 -57.91 -23.54 27.21
CA SER A 231 -58.59 -24.61 27.95
C SER A 231 -57.61 -25.17 28.98
N PHE A 232 -58.04 -25.24 30.26
CA PHE A 232 -57.36 -26.00 31.30
C PHE A 232 -57.92 -27.43 31.34
N LEU A 233 -57.01 -28.40 31.38
CA LEU A 233 -57.25 -29.81 31.69
C LEU A 233 -56.31 -30.17 32.85
N LEU A 234 -56.84 -30.98 33.78
CA LEU A 234 -56.33 -31.50 35.06
C LEU A 234 -56.80 -30.72 36.30
#